data_AF-A0A9E1Y252-F1
#
_entry.id   AF-A0A9E1Y252-F1
#
_cell.length_a   1.000
_cell.length_b   1.000
_cell.length_c   1.000
_cell.angle_alpha   90.00
_cell.angle_beta   90.00
_cell.angle_gamma   90.00
#
_symmetry.space_group_name_H-M   'P 1'
#
loop_
_entity.id
_entity.type
_entity.pdbx_description
1 polymer ?
#
loop_
_entity_poly.entity_id
_entity_poly.type
_entity_poly.pdbx_seq_one_letter_code
_entity_poly.pdbx_strand_id
1 'polypeptide(L)'
;MGLIARQIEALGIATLCLSSAYSITRAVRPPRASFVDFPLGHTSGRPHALDEQIAMMTEALKGFQDITQSGDIKTLPYEWLADHSWKDAVMQPAAPGAAGAGSDFRLPRFETPQYQFEADAEVADVSCPTCVFLT
;
A
#
# COMPACT_ATOMS: atom_id res chain seq x y z
N MET A 1 3.79 -1.92 -9.30
CA MET A 1 3.57 -0.58 -9.88
C MET A 1 4.61 -0.15 -10.92
N GLY A 2 5.91 -0.37 -10.72
CA GLY A 2 6.95 0.14 -11.65
C GLY A 2 6.88 -0.36 -13.10
N LEU A 3 6.60 -1.64 -13.33
CA LEU A 3 6.44 -2.19 -14.69
C LEU A 3 5.26 -1.53 -15.44
N ILE A 4 4.12 -1.41 -14.77
CA ILE A 4 2.91 -0.78 -15.32
C ILE A 4 3.18 0.69 -15.63
N ALA A 5 3.78 1.42 -14.68
CA ALA A 5 4.12 2.83 -14.85
C ALA A 5 5.05 3.05 -16.07
N ARG A 6 6.05 2.18 -16.27
CA ARG A 6 6.93 2.22 -17.45
C ARG A 6 6.17 1.98 -18.75
N GLN A 7 5.25 1.02 -18.76
CA GLN A 7 4.44 0.75 -19.95
C GLN A 7 3.53 1.93 -20.30
N ILE A 8 2.94 2.57 -19.30
CA ILE A 8 2.11 3.78 -19.49
C ILE A 8 2.95 4.94 -20.03
N GLU A 9 4.18 5.11 -19.54
CA GLU A 9 5.09 6.15 -20.05
C GLU A 9 5.59 5.89 -21.46
N ALA A 10 5.80 4.63 -21.84
CA ALA A 10 6.12 4.27 -23.22
C ALA A 10 5.00 4.67 -24.20
N LEU A 11 3.77 4.87 -23.72
CA LEU A 11 2.63 5.38 -24.49
C LEU A 11 2.50 6.92 -24.42
N GLY A 12 3.45 7.63 -23.82
CA GLY A 12 3.49 9.09 -23.73
C GLY A 12 2.69 9.68 -22.57
N ILE A 13 2.22 8.87 -21.62
CA ILE A 13 1.49 9.33 -20.44
C ILE A 13 2.43 9.35 -19.25
N ALA A 14 2.77 10.54 -18.73
CA ALA A 14 3.66 10.68 -17.58
C ALA A 14 3.03 10.06 -16.32
N THR A 15 3.83 9.32 -15.54
CA THR A 15 3.38 8.69 -14.30
C THR A 15 4.22 9.10 -13.09
N LEU A 16 3.60 9.05 -11.91
CA LEU A 16 4.27 9.20 -10.62
C LEU A 16 3.62 8.23 -9.61
N CYS A 17 4.43 7.52 -8.85
CA CYS A 17 3.96 6.63 -7.78
C CYS A 17 4.04 7.35 -6.43
N LEU A 18 2.92 7.50 -5.72
CA LEU A 18 2.89 7.93 -4.32
C LEU A 18 2.88 6.70 -3.42
N SER A 19 3.85 6.60 -2.49
CA SER A 19 4.11 5.36 -1.73
C SER A 19 4.52 5.61 -0.29
N SER A 20 4.18 4.68 0.60
CA SER A 20 4.68 4.61 1.99
C SER A 20 5.58 3.41 2.29
N ALA A 21 5.97 2.63 1.27
CA ALA A 21 6.91 1.52 1.41
C ALA A 21 8.22 1.81 0.65
N TYR A 22 9.16 2.53 1.27
CA TYR A 22 10.38 3.00 0.60
C TYR A 22 11.21 1.87 -0.02
N SER A 23 11.48 0.81 0.74
CA SER A 23 12.30 -0.33 0.29
C SER A 23 11.68 -1.04 -0.92
N ILE A 24 10.37 -1.27 -0.90
CA ILE A 24 9.61 -1.88 -1.99
C ILE A 24 9.62 -0.98 -3.22
N THR A 25 9.33 0.31 -3.05
CA THR A 25 9.30 1.28 -4.15
C THR A 25 10.68 1.42 -4.80
N ARG A 26 11.75 1.44 -4.00
CA ARG A 26 13.13 1.42 -4.50
C ARG A 26 13.43 0.15 -5.31
N ALA A 27 13.03 -1.02 -4.82
CA ALA A 27 13.26 -2.28 -5.53
C ALA A 27 12.52 -2.34 -6.88
N VAL A 28 11.31 -1.79 -6.93
CA VAL A 28 10.46 -1.80 -8.13
C VAL A 28 10.88 -0.75 -9.17
N ARG A 29 11.69 0.26 -8.79
CA ARG A 29 12.23 1.31 -9.67
C ARG A 29 11.18 1.91 -10.63
N PRO A 30 10.10 2.53 -10.13
CA PRO A 30 9.17 3.25 -11.00
C PRO A 30 9.86 4.42 -11.71
N PRO A 31 9.29 4.97 -12.80
CA PRO A 31 9.88 6.12 -13.48
C PRO A 31 10.08 7.31 -12.54
N ARG A 32 9.07 7.64 -11.74
CA ARG A 32 9.09 8.69 -10.72
C ARG A 32 8.33 8.20 -9.49
N ALA A 33 8.81 8.54 -8.30
CA ALA A 33 8.07 8.27 -7.07
C ALA A 33 8.20 9.39 -6.03
N SER A 34 7.13 9.59 -5.28
CA SER A 34 7.13 10.35 -4.04
C SER A 34 6.90 9.40 -2.87
N PHE A 35 7.71 9.52 -1.84
CA PHE A 35 7.61 8.73 -0.62
C PHE A 35 7.11 9.58 0.53
N VAL A 36 6.14 9.06 1.29
CA VAL A 36 5.68 9.63 2.56
C VAL A 36 5.73 8.57 3.66
N ASP A 37 6.33 8.90 4.79
CA ASP A 37 6.51 8.00 5.93
C ASP A 37 5.26 7.95 6.82
N PHE A 38 4.14 7.55 6.21
CA PHE A 38 2.84 7.38 6.86
C PHE A 38 2.49 5.88 6.93
N PRO A 39 1.55 5.46 7.80
CA PRO A 39 1.02 4.11 7.78
C PRO A 39 0.49 3.72 6.40
N LEU A 40 0.62 2.45 6.03
CA LEU A 40 0.02 1.93 4.79
C LEU A 40 -1.49 2.23 4.79
N GLY A 41 -2.00 2.66 3.63
CA GLY A 41 -3.39 3.12 3.47
C GLY A 41 -3.60 4.63 3.66
N HIS A 42 -2.60 5.36 4.17
CA HIS A 42 -2.68 6.81 4.42
C HIS A 42 -1.73 7.62 3.55
N THR A 43 -1.29 7.08 2.41
CA THR A 43 -0.32 7.73 1.50
C THR A 43 -0.73 9.12 1.00
N SER A 44 -2.03 9.42 0.97
CA SER A 44 -2.58 10.70 0.50
C SER A 44 -2.90 11.68 1.62
N GLY A 45 -2.59 11.36 2.89
CA GLY A 45 -2.86 12.20 4.06
C GLY A 45 -3.77 11.55 5.10
N ARG A 46 -3.92 12.21 6.25
CA ARG A 46 -4.78 11.76 7.36
C ARG A 46 -6.26 11.78 6.97
N PRO A 47 -7.08 10.92 7.59
CA PRO A 47 -8.54 10.96 7.41
C PRO A 47 -9.10 12.33 7.77
N HIS A 48 -10.01 12.85 6.95
CA HIS A 48 -10.72 14.12 7.16
C HIS A 48 -9.83 15.38 7.24
N ALA A 49 -8.56 15.30 6.85
CA ALA A 49 -7.63 16.44 6.84
C ALA A 49 -7.44 17.00 5.42
N LEU A 50 -8.49 17.61 4.86
CA LEU A 50 -8.49 18.05 3.45
C LEU A 50 -7.31 18.97 3.09
N ASP A 51 -6.98 19.94 3.94
CA ASP A 51 -5.88 20.87 3.69
C ASP A 51 -4.52 20.17 3.62
N GLU A 52 -4.30 19.17 4.50
CA GLU A 52 -3.10 18.34 4.48
C GLU A 52 -3.06 17.49 3.20
N GLN A 53 -4.17 16.85 2.84
CA GLN A 53 -4.26 16.02 1.65
C GLN A 53 -3.96 16.83 0.37
N ILE A 54 -4.50 18.05 0.27
CA ILE A 54 -4.24 18.97 -0.85
C ILE A 54 -2.76 19.36 -0.87
N ALA A 55 -2.19 19.75 0.27
CA ALA A 55 -0.79 20.13 0.36
C ALA A 55 0.14 18.98 -0.04
N MET A 56 -0.10 17.77 0.48
CA MET A 56 0.66 16.56 0.19
C MET A 56 0.60 16.20 -1.28
N MET A 57 -0.60 16.18 -1.88
CA MET A 57 -0.76 15.88 -3.29
C MET A 57 -0.08 16.92 -4.18
N THR A 58 -0.17 18.20 -3.81
CA THR A 58 0.52 19.28 -4.53
C THR A 58 2.03 19.08 -4.50
N GLU A 59 2.60 18.77 -3.33
CA GLU A 59 4.04 18.54 -3.16
C GLU A 59 4.53 17.28 -3.89
N ALA A 60 3.72 16.21 -3.87
CA ALA A 60 3.98 14.99 -4.62
C ALA A 60 4.01 15.25 -6.13
N LEU A 61 3.04 16.00 -6.65
CA LEU A 61 2.93 16.30 -8.08
C LEU A 61 4.08 17.17 -8.61
N LYS A 62 4.74 17.98 -7.76
CA LYS A 62 6.00 18.65 -8.14
C LYS A 62 7.09 17.65 -8.53
N GLY A 63 7.00 16.39 -8.12
CA GLY A 63 7.88 15.31 -8.57
C GLY A 63 7.93 15.13 -10.09
N PHE A 64 6.91 15.56 -10.84
CA PHE A 64 6.98 15.58 -12.31
C PHE A 64 8.01 16.58 -12.87
N GLN A 65 8.29 17.65 -12.14
CA GLN A 65 9.27 18.68 -12.49
C GLN A 65 10.64 18.37 -11.87
N ASP A 66 10.64 17.94 -10.61
CA ASP A 66 11.87 17.77 -9.83
C ASP A 66 12.62 16.47 -10.17
N ILE A 67 11.91 15.39 -10.50
CA ILE A 67 12.50 14.08 -10.74
C ILE A 67 12.85 13.92 -12.21
N THR A 68 14.13 14.10 -12.51
CA THR A 68 14.67 14.02 -13.88
C THR A 68 15.28 12.67 -14.23
N GLN A 69 15.60 11.84 -13.23
CA GLN A 69 16.19 10.52 -13.42
C GLN A 69 15.24 9.39 -13.04
N SER A 70 15.13 8.37 -13.91
CA SER A 70 14.24 7.24 -13.70
C SER A 70 14.65 6.37 -12.51
N GLY A 71 13.73 6.17 -11.57
CA GLY A 71 13.96 5.39 -10.35
C GLY A 71 14.28 6.22 -9.12
N ASP A 72 14.42 7.54 -9.28
CA ASP A 72 14.58 8.44 -8.15
C ASP A 72 13.28 8.56 -7.35
N ILE A 73 13.44 8.79 -6.05
CA ILE A 73 12.35 8.87 -5.08
C ILE A 73 12.49 10.18 -4.31
N LYS A 74 11.48 11.05 -4.41
CA LYS A 74 11.38 12.27 -3.61
C LYS A 74 10.71 11.97 -2.27
N THR A 75 11.41 12.17 -1.16
CA THR A 75 10.80 12.10 0.18
C THR A 75 10.00 13.39 0.45
N LEU A 76 8.74 13.24 0.84
CA LEU A 76 7.87 14.36 1.20
C LEU A 76 8.08 14.76 2.68
N PRO A 77 7.98 16.05 3.03
CA PRO A 77 8.31 16.57 4.36
C PRO A 77 7.14 16.47 5.34
N TYR A 78 6.39 15.36 5.34
CA TYR A 78 5.24 15.17 6.22
C TYR A 78 5.49 14.02 7.20
N GLU A 79 5.05 14.23 8.44
CA GLU A 79 5.16 13.24 9.52
C GLU A 79 3.78 12.84 10.04
N TRP A 80 3.59 11.54 10.27
CA TRP A 80 2.34 11.03 10.82
C TRP A 80 2.17 11.45 12.28
N LEU A 81 3.16 11.11 13.11
CA LEU A 81 3.36 11.58 14.49
C LEU A 81 4.84 11.91 14.66
N ALA A 82 5.14 13.01 15.35
CA ALA A 82 6.50 13.50 15.57
C ALA A 82 7.37 12.55 16.41
N ASP A 83 6.75 11.76 17.29
CA ASP A 83 7.43 10.77 18.13
C ASP A 83 7.63 9.41 17.44
N HIS A 84 7.10 9.25 16.23
CA HIS A 84 7.09 7.99 15.47
C HIS A 84 6.50 6.77 16.20
N SER A 85 5.79 6.96 17.31
CA SER A 85 5.23 5.87 18.15
C SER A 85 4.25 4.97 17.40
N TRP A 86 3.63 5.48 16.34
CA TRP A 86 2.76 4.69 15.46
C TRP A 86 3.46 3.49 14.82
N LYS A 87 4.80 3.55 14.66
CA LYS A 87 5.60 2.47 14.07
C LYS A 87 5.62 1.21 14.92
N ASP A 88 5.39 1.34 16.23
CA ASP A 88 5.41 0.22 17.16
C ASP A 88 4.17 -0.68 17.04
N ALA A 89 3.05 -0.11 16.57
CA ALA A 89 1.79 -0.82 16.43
C ALA A 89 1.57 -1.40 15.02
N VAL A 90 2.11 -0.75 13.98
CA VAL A 90 1.92 -1.21 12.59
C VAL A 90 2.55 -2.58 12.39
N MET A 91 1.77 -3.50 11.80
CA MET A 91 2.13 -4.90 11.56
C MET A 91 2.21 -5.79 12.82
N GLN A 92 1.89 -5.27 14.01
CA GLN A 92 1.74 -6.10 15.21
C GLN A 92 0.28 -6.53 15.39
N PRO A 93 0.00 -7.81 15.67
CA PRO A 93 -1.35 -8.24 16.02
C PRO A 93 -1.82 -7.47 17.25
N ALA A 94 -3.09 -7.08 17.23
CA ALA A 94 -3.73 -6.50 18.42
C ALA A 94 -3.53 -7.45 19.60
N ALA A 95 -3.04 -6.93 20.74
CA ALA A 95 -3.15 -7.67 21.98
C ALA A 95 -4.65 -7.92 22.27
N PRO A 96 -5.03 -9.07 22.87
CA PRO A 96 -6.44 -9.37 23.15
C PRO A 96 -7.11 -8.23 23.93
N GLY A 97 -8.17 -7.65 23.35
CA GLY A 97 -8.91 -6.53 23.96
C GLY A 97 -8.27 -5.14 23.81
N ALA A 98 -7.15 -5.00 23.09
CA ALA A 98 -6.44 -3.73 22.88
C ALA A 98 -6.28 -3.37 21.40
N ALA A 99 -7.22 -3.79 20.55
CA ALA A 99 -7.23 -3.43 19.13
C ALA A 99 -7.40 -1.92 18.95
N GLY A 100 -6.32 -1.24 18.59
CA GLY A 100 -6.31 0.17 18.19
C GLY A 100 -6.41 0.31 16.67
N ALA A 101 -6.59 1.54 16.18
CA ALA A 101 -6.70 1.86 14.76
C ALA A 101 -5.47 1.46 13.92
N GLY A 102 -4.31 1.22 14.54
CA GLY A 102 -3.08 0.76 13.90
C GLY A 102 -2.76 -0.73 14.09
N SER A 103 -3.62 -1.48 14.77
CA SER A 103 -3.39 -2.90 15.03
C SER A 103 -3.59 -3.77 13.78
N ASP A 104 -2.84 -4.85 13.67
CA ASP A 104 -3.00 -5.79 12.58
C ASP A 104 -4.29 -6.60 12.75
N PHE A 105 -5.29 -6.27 11.94
CA PHE A 105 -6.57 -6.97 11.86
C PHE A 105 -6.51 -8.28 11.05
N ARG A 106 -5.35 -8.64 10.49
CA ARG A 106 -5.21 -9.90 9.76
C ARG A 106 -5.48 -11.05 10.73
N LEU A 107 -6.44 -11.89 10.37
CA LEU A 107 -6.68 -13.14 11.06
C LEU A 107 -5.45 -14.04 10.94
N PRO A 108 -5.22 -14.94 11.92
CA PRO A 108 -4.23 -16.00 11.78
C PRO A 108 -4.40 -16.71 10.43
N ARG A 109 -3.30 -17.00 9.76
CA ARG A 109 -3.34 -17.89 8.60
C ARG A 109 -3.56 -19.30 9.12
N PHE A 110 -4.62 -19.94 8.66
CA PHE A 110 -4.90 -21.34 8.96
C PHE A 110 -4.43 -22.21 7.80
N GLU A 111 -3.95 -23.42 8.11
CA GLU A 111 -3.64 -24.45 7.11
C GLU A 111 -4.91 -25.02 6.47
N THR A 112 -6.07 -24.78 7.09
CA THR A 112 -7.38 -25.13 6.54
C THR A 112 -7.99 -23.95 5.77
N PRO A 113 -8.52 -24.17 4.56
CA PRO A 113 -9.24 -23.14 3.82
C PRO A 113 -10.32 -22.48 4.66
N GLN A 114 -10.37 -21.15 4.64
CA GLN A 114 -11.40 -20.36 5.31
C GLN A 114 -12.36 -19.83 4.25
N TYR A 115 -13.66 -20.08 4.46
CA TYR A 115 -14.72 -19.71 3.54
C TYR A 115 -15.58 -18.60 4.14
N GLN A 116 -16.15 -17.75 3.29
CA GLN A 116 -17.04 -16.68 3.76
C GLN A 116 -18.36 -17.28 4.27
N PHE A 117 -18.88 -18.31 3.59
CA PHE A 117 -20.05 -19.10 3.98
C PHE A 117 -19.80 -20.61 3.87
N GLU A 118 -20.58 -21.41 4.59
CA GLU A 118 -20.49 -22.89 4.49
C GLU A 118 -20.75 -23.40 3.07
N ALA A 119 -21.67 -22.76 2.33
CA ALA A 119 -21.95 -23.11 0.94
C ALA A 119 -20.73 -22.90 0.02
N ASP A 120 -19.85 -21.94 0.31
CA ASP A 120 -18.63 -21.74 -0.48
C ASP A 120 -17.66 -22.92 -0.30
N ALA A 121 -17.68 -23.56 0.89
CA ALA A 121 -16.89 -24.75 1.18
C ALA A 121 -17.37 -25.96 0.35
N GLU A 122 -18.69 -26.11 0.18
CA GLU A 122 -19.28 -27.17 -0.63
C GLU A 122 -18.96 -26.98 -2.12
N VAL A 123 -18.98 -25.75 -2.61
CA VAL A 123 -18.63 -25.44 -4.01
C VAL A 123 -17.14 -25.63 -4.26
N ALA A 124 -16.29 -25.29 -3.28
CA ALA A 124 -14.84 -25.44 -3.38
C ALA A 124 -14.34 -26.86 -3.00
N ASP A 125 -15.25 -27.83 -2.89
CA ASP A 125 -14.90 -29.21 -2.58
C ASP A 125 -13.96 -29.80 -3.64
N VAL A 126 -13.06 -30.69 -3.23
CA VAL A 126 -12.09 -31.36 -4.12
C VAL A 126 -12.77 -32.22 -5.20
N SER A 127 -14.01 -32.63 -4.99
CA SER A 127 -14.85 -33.34 -5.94
C SER A 127 -15.73 -32.41 -6.80
N CYS A 128 -15.59 -31.09 -6.66
CA CYS A 128 -16.30 -30.10 -7.46
C CYS A 128 -16.05 -30.34 -8.96
N PRO A 129 -17.09 -30.70 -9.75
CA PRO A 129 -16.93 -31.12 -11.14
C PRO A 129 -16.49 -29.98 -12.08
N THR A 130 -16.59 -28.72 -11.63
CA THR A 130 -16.24 -27.52 -12.41
C THR A 130 -15.01 -26.78 -11.88
N CYS A 131 -14.44 -27.21 -10.75
CA CYS A 131 -13.34 -26.50 -10.11
C CYS A 131 -12.00 -26.94 -10.70
N VAL A 132 -11.10 -25.97 -10.91
CA VAL A 132 -9.75 -26.22 -11.40
C VAL A 132 -8.78 -25.98 -10.25
N PHE A 133 -8.25 -27.05 -9.69
CA PHE A 133 -7.19 -27.00 -8.68
C PHE A 133 -5.83 -27.06 -9.39
N LEU A 134 -4.98 -26.07 -9.16
CA LEU A 134 -3.61 -26.07 -9.66
C LEU A 134 -2.78 -27.02 -8.79
N THR A 135 -2.37 -28.16 -9.37
CA THR A 135 -1.44 -29.13 -8.75
C THR A 135 0.00 -28.69 -8.88
#